data_AF-R7UDV0-F1
#
_entry.id   AF-R7UDV0-F1
#
_cell.length_a   1.000
_cell.length_b   1.000
_cell.length_c   1.000
_cell.angle_alpha   90.00
_cell.angle_beta   90.00
_cell.angle_gamma   90.00
#
_symmetry.space_group_name_H-M   'P 1'
#
loop_
_entity.id
_entity.type
_entity.pdbx_description
1 polymer ?
#
loop_
_entity_poly.entity_id
_entity_poly.type
_entity_poly.pdbx_seq_one_letter_code
_entity_poly.pdbx_strand_id
1 'polypeptide(L)'
;MATATPPAKKRKLADENRVFKKEWQDFFFTELGMKLFCLICGNVINANKVCNIRRHFETVHPQQSEMPEDERKEFTRLKSQLDRQSAFMEKTVSKAKEAAEGNTRDSYRMAYIMAKEQ
;
A
#
# COMPACT_ATOMS: atom_id res chain seq x y z
N MET A 1 -27.09 45.04 -22.07
CA MET A 1 -27.22 44.53 -20.69
C MET A 1 -26.53 43.18 -20.64
N ALA A 2 -25.27 43.11 -20.20
CA ALA A 2 -24.52 41.85 -20.10
C ALA A 2 -24.91 41.15 -18.79
N THR A 3 -25.54 39.98 -18.87
CA THR A 3 -25.91 39.18 -17.71
C THR A 3 -24.68 38.39 -17.24
N ALA A 4 -24.24 38.67 -16.01
CA ALA A 4 -23.14 37.97 -15.38
C ALA A 4 -23.51 36.51 -15.11
N THR A 5 -22.72 35.57 -15.64
CA THR A 5 -22.84 34.14 -15.37
C THR A 5 -22.41 33.86 -13.92
N PRO A 6 -23.12 33.01 -13.15
CA PRO A 6 -22.74 32.72 -11.78
C PRO A 6 -21.38 32.01 -11.72
N PRO A 7 -20.54 32.30 -10.71
CA PRO A 7 -19.27 31.61 -10.55
C PRO A 7 -19.51 30.12 -10.30
N ALA A 8 -18.93 29.27 -11.16
CA ALA A 8 -18.98 27.82 -11.00
C ALA A 8 -18.50 27.44 -9.59
N LYS A 9 -19.32 26.69 -8.84
CA LYS A 9 -18.95 26.15 -7.53
C LYS A 9 -17.58 25.47 -7.64
N LYS A 10 -16.57 26.00 -6.94
CA LYS A 10 -15.27 25.34 -6.80
C LYS A 10 -15.50 24.00 -6.10
N ARG A 11 -15.34 22.91 -6.85
CA ARG A 11 -15.54 21.54 -6.36
C ARG A 11 -14.51 21.27 -5.27
N LYS A 12 -14.96 20.83 -4.08
CA LYS A 12 -14.06 20.51 -2.97
C LYS A 12 -13.40 19.16 -3.25
N LEU A 13 -12.11 19.05 -2.97
CA LEU A 13 -11.28 17.87 -3.20
C LEU A 13 -11.85 16.58 -2.58
N ALA A 14 -12.60 16.72 -1.49
CA ALA A 14 -13.21 15.64 -0.71
C ALA A 14 -14.47 15.04 -1.35
N ASP A 15 -15.17 15.75 -2.25
CA ASP A 15 -16.42 15.26 -2.86
C ASP A 15 -16.20 14.24 -4.00
N GLU A 16 -14.97 14.07 -4.50
CA GLU A 16 -14.68 13.29 -5.71
C GLU A 16 -14.42 11.79 -5.47
N ASN A 17 -14.72 11.23 -4.29
CA ASN A 17 -14.57 9.80 -4.00
C ASN A 17 -13.18 9.26 -4.40
N ARG A 18 -12.12 9.96 -3.98
CA ARG A 18 -10.69 9.70 -4.30
C ARG A 18 -10.12 8.51 -3.51
N VAL A 19 -10.93 7.46 -3.38
CA VAL A 19 -10.59 6.26 -2.64
C VAL A 19 -9.82 5.35 -3.57
N PHE A 20 -8.68 4.82 -3.12
CA PHE A 20 -7.94 3.83 -3.88
C PHE A 20 -8.81 2.61 -4.15
N LYS A 21 -8.82 2.20 -5.41
CA LYS A 21 -9.53 0.99 -5.82
C LYS A 21 -8.53 -0.13 -6.03
N LYS A 22 -8.83 -1.31 -5.49
CA LYS A 22 -8.01 -2.51 -5.68
C LYS A 22 -7.79 -2.86 -7.15
N GLU A 23 -8.75 -2.56 -8.02
CA GLU A 23 -8.64 -2.74 -9.48
C GLU A 23 -7.43 -2.02 -10.10
N TRP A 24 -6.81 -1.07 -9.39
CA TRP A 24 -5.60 -0.37 -9.86
C TRP A 24 -4.30 -1.09 -9.53
N GLN A 25 -4.33 -2.06 -8.61
CA GLN A 25 -3.20 -2.94 -8.36
C GLN A 25 -2.84 -3.77 -9.59
N ASP A 26 -3.84 -4.13 -10.39
CA ASP A 26 -3.67 -4.83 -11.68
C ASP A 26 -2.93 -3.97 -12.72
N PHE A 27 -2.89 -2.65 -12.52
CA PHE A 27 -2.15 -1.71 -13.35
C PHE A 27 -0.81 -1.29 -12.74
N PHE A 28 -0.24 -2.10 -11.83
CA PHE A 28 1.04 -1.83 -11.17
C PHE A 28 1.02 -0.59 -10.28
N PHE A 29 -0.14 -0.25 -9.69
CA PHE A 29 -0.25 0.84 -8.73
C PHE A 29 -0.56 0.36 -7.32
N THR A 30 0.12 0.94 -6.34
CA THR A 30 -0.21 0.73 -4.93
C THR A 30 -0.53 2.05 -4.25
N GLU A 31 -1.34 2.01 -3.20
CA GLU A 31 -1.53 3.13 -2.30
C GLU A 31 -0.42 3.14 -1.24
N LEU A 32 0.14 4.31 -0.99
CA LEU A 32 0.99 4.57 0.17
C LEU A 32 0.49 5.87 0.82
N GLY A 33 -0.25 5.73 1.92
CA GLY A 33 -0.97 6.85 2.53
C GLY A 33 -2.18 7.27 1.69
N MET A 34 -2.23 8.54 1.26
CA MET A 34 -3.30 9.08 0.39
C MET A 34 -2.85 9.26 -1.07
N LYS A 35 -1.71 8.68 -1.45
CA LYS A 35 -1.09 8.87 -2.76
C LYS A 35 -0.93 7.55 -3.48
N LEU A 36 -1.03 7.59 -4.81
CA LEU A 36 -0.78 6.47 -5.70
C LEU A 36 0.69 6.39 -6.07
N PHE A 37 1.28 5.21 -6.00
CA PHE A 37 2.65 4.92 -6.41
C PHE A 37 2.65 3.96 -7.59
N CYS A 38 3.37 4.31 -8.65
CA CYS A 38 3.66 3.38 -9.74
C CYS A 38 4.78 2.42 -9.30
N LEU A 39 4.54 1.12 -9.40
CA LEU A 39 5.51 0.08 -9.04
C LEU A 39 6.56 -0.14 -10.13
N ILE A 40 6.39 0.43 -11.33
CA ILE A 40 7.34 0.33 -12.45
C ILE A 40 8.45 1.39 -12.33
N CYS A 41 8.07 2.65 -12.07
CA CYS A 41 9.03 3.77 -12.01
C CYS A 41 9.14 4.47 -10.64
N GLY A 42 8.33 4.07 -9.64
CA GLY A 42 8.33 4.70 -8.32
C GLY A 42 7.67 6.09 -8.27
N ASN A 43 7.12 6.59 -9.38
CA ASN A 43 6.50 7.91 -9.43
C ASN A 43 5.19 7.97 -8.64
N VAL A 44 4.97 9.13 -8.02
CA VAL A 44 3.78 9.41 -7.22
C VAL A 44 2.74 10.17 -8.04
N ILE A 45 1.53 9.64 -8.10
CA ILE A 45 0.38 10.30 -8.74
C ILE A 45 -0.45 10.99 -7.64
N ASN A 46 -0.40 12.32 -7.62
CA ASN A 46 -1.01 13.17 -6.58
C ASN A 46 -2.55 13.16 -6.56
N ALA A 47 -3.19 12.66 -7.61
CA ALA A 47 -4.64 12.57 -7.66
C ALA A 47 -5.08 11.19 -8.17
N ASN A 48 -5.82 10.53 -7.29
CA ASN A 48 -6.49 9.25 -7.42
C ASN A 48 -7.64 9.36 -8.44
N LYS A 49 -7.26 9.46 -9.73
CA LYS A 49 -8.16 9.54 -10.88
C LYS A 49 -7.67 8.57 -11.94
N VAL A 50 -8.61 7.80 -12.51
CA VAL A 50 -8.32 6.87 -13.62
C VAL A 50 -7.66 7.58 -14.79
N CYS A 51 -8.03 8.83 -15.08
CA CYS A 51 -7.40 9.61 -16.15
C CYS A 51 -5.91 9.88 -15.90
N ASN A 52 -5.51 10.10 -14.64
CA ASN A 52 -4.11 10.34 -14.28
C ASN A 52 -3.30 9.04 -14.35
N ILE A 53 -3.89 7.92 -13.90
CA ILE A 53 -3.31 6.58 -14.01
C ILE A 53 -3.09 6.23 -15.48
N ARG A 54 -4.13 6.38 -16.31
CA ARG A 54 -4.07 6.11 -17.75
C ARG A 54 -3.01 6.96 -18.44
N ARG A 55 -3.04 8.28 -18.23
CA ARG A 55 -2.06 9.20 -18.83
C ARG A 55 -0.65 8.85 -18.39
N HIS A 56 -0.43 8.53 -17.12
CA HIS A 56 0.89 8.11 -16.65
C HIS A 56 1.36 6.86 -17.39
N PHE A 57 0.50 5.85 -17.51
CA PHE A 57 0.83 4.61 -18.20
C PHE A 57 1.16 4.84 -19.68
N GLU A 58 0.33 5.62 -20.39
CA GLU A 58 0.54 5.91 -21.82
C GLU A 58 1.78 6.78 -22.09
N THR A 59 2.08 7.74 -21.21
CA THR A 59 3.17 8.72 -21.45
C THR A 59 4.53 8.27 -20.90
N VAL A 60 4.55 7.52 -19.80
CA VAL A 60 5.77 7.08 -19.12
C VAL A 60 6.10 5.62 -19.43
N HIS A 61 5.07 4.80 -19.65
CA HIS A 61 5.18 3.35 -19.86
C HIS A 61 4.45 2.87 -21.13
N PRO A 62 4.70 3.49 -22.31
CA PRO A 62 3.99 3.15 -23.54
C PRO A 62 4.15 1.67 -23.93
N GLN A 63 5.32 1.08 -23.71
CA GLN A 63 5.58 -0.33 -24.01
C GLN A 63 4.80 -1.27 -23.09
N GLN A 64 4.66 -0.91 -21.81
CA GLN A 64 3.89 -1.68 -20.85
C GLN A 64 2.38 -1.51 -21.05
N SER A 65 1.94 -0.46 -21.74
CA SER A 65 0.54 -0.31 -22.12
C SER A 65 0.08 -1.44 -23.05
N GLU A 66 0.99 -1.92 -23.89
CA GLU A 66 0.82 -3.03 -24.84
C GLU A 66 1.16 -4.40 -24.23
N MET A 67 1.54 -4.46 -22.95
CA MET A 67 1.95 -5.71 -22.30
C MET A 67 0.83 -6.77 -22.37
N PRO A 68 1.16 -8.02 -22.78
CA PRO A 68 0.20 -9.11 -22.87
C PRO A 68 -0.54 -9.34 -21.55
N GLU A 69 -1.79 -9.77 -21.63
CA GLU A 69 -2.62 -10.05 -20.45
C GLU A 69 -1.98 -11.10 -19.53
N ASP A 70 -1.24 -12.05 -20.10
CA ASP A 70 -0.55 -13.12 -19.37
C ASP A 70 0.56 -12.58 -18.45
N GLU A 71 1.32 -11.58 -18.89
CA GLU A 71 2.36 -10.95 -18.07
C GLU A 71 1.76 -10.17 -16.89
N ARG A 72 0.60 -9.54 -17.10
CA ARG A 72 -0.15 -8.87 -16.01
C ARG A 72 -0.65 -9.88 -14.98
N LYS A 73 -1.17 -11.03 -15.43
CA LYS A 73 -1.59 -12.12 -14.54
C LYS A 73 -0.42 -12.67 -13.73
N GLU A 74 0.74 -12.82 -14.35
CA GLU A 74 1.95 -13.28 -13.66
C GLU A 74 2.41 -12.27 -12.60
N PHE A 75 2.35 -10.96 -12.90
CA PHE A 75 2.61 -9.93 -11.89
C PHE A 75 1.65 -10.04 -10.70
N THR A 76 0.34 -10.14 -10.94
CA THR A 76 -0.65 -10.28 -9.87
C THR A 76 -0.41 -11.57 -9.05
N ARG A 77 -0.02 -12.67 -9.72
CA ARG A 77 0.37 -13.93 -9.05
C ARG A 77 1.57 -13.73 -8.14
N LEU A 78 2.67 -13.16 -8.65
CA LEU A 78 3.89 -12.87 -7.90
C LEU A 78 3.62 -11.95 -6.72
N LYS A 79 2.79 -10.92 -6.91
CA LYS A 79 2.40 -10.00 -5.84
C LYS A 79 1.64 -10.72 -4.72
N SER A 80 0.67 -11.55 -5.08
CA SER A 80 -0.08 -12.36 -4.09
C SER A 80 0.83 -13.33 -3.32
N GLN A 81 1.86 -13.88 -3.99
CA GLN A 81 2.85 -14.74 -3.36
C GLN A 81 3.72 -13.95 -2.37
N LEU A 82 4.16 -12.74 -2.75
CA LEU A 82 4.90 -11.84 -1.86
C LEU A 82 4.09 -11.46 -0.62
N ASP A 83 2.80 -11.16 -0.78
CA ASP A 83 1.92 -10.80 0.33
C ASP A 83 1.70 -11.98 1.31
N ARG A 84 1.70 -13.23 0.81
CA ARG A 84 1.67 -14.42 1.68
C ARG A 84 2.99 -14.61 2.42
N GLN A 85 4.11 -14.42 1.73
CA GLN A 85 5.44 -14.55 2.33
C GLN A 85 5.65 -13.50 3.43
N SER A 86 5.26 -12.25 3.20
CA SER A 86 5.36 -11.18 4.21
C SER A 86 4.49 -11.47 5.43
N ALA A 87 3.25 -11.89 5.25
CA ALA A 87 2.36 -12.26 6.35
C ALA A 87 2.91 -13.45 7.18
N PHE A 88 3.50 -14.44 6.51
CA PHE A 88 4.14 -15.56 7.19
C PHE A 88 5.36 -15.11 8.01
N MET A 89 6.20 -14.25 7.42
CA MET A 89 7.37 -13.69 8.11
C MET A 89 6.95 -12.86 9.33
N GLU A 90 5.99 -11.95 9.18
CA GLU A 90 5.49 -11.13 10.28
C GLU A 90 4.98 -11.97 11.46
N LYS A 91 4.21 -13.03 11.16
CA LYS A 91 3.71 -13.95 12.19
C LYS A 91 4.85 -14.72 12.87
N THR A 92 5.86 -15.13 12.12
CA THR A 92 7.01 -15.87 12.66
C THR A 92 7.85 -14.97 13.56
N VAL A 93 8.14 -13.75 13.11
CA VAL A 93 8.89 -12.75 13.88
C VAL A 93 8.13 -12.36 15.15
N SER A 94 6.82 -12.15 15.07
CA SER A 94 6.00 -11.78 16.23
C SER A 94 6.01 -12.87 17.30
N LYS A 95 5.83 -14.14 16.93
CA LYS A 95 5.90 -15.27 17.86
C LYS A 95 7.28 -15.40 18.51
N ALA A 96 8.35 -15.23 17.73
CA ALA A 96 9.71 -15.28 18.25
C ALA A 96 9.96 -14.16 19.27
N LYS A 97 9.42 -12.96 19.00
CA LYS A 97 9.48 -11.82 19.91
C LYS A 97 8.72 -12.09 21.21
N GLU A 98 7.48 -12.57 21.14
CA GLU A 98 6.68 -12.92 22.32
C GLU A 98 7.37 -13.97 23.19
N ALA A 99 7.95 -15.01 22.58
CA ALA A 99 8.70 -16.04 23.30
C ALA A 99 9.95 -15.47 23.99
N ALA A 100 10.70 -14.59 23.30
CA ALA A 100 11.88 -13.95 23.87
C ALA A 100 11.52 -13.02 25.05
N GLU A 101 10.43 -12.25 24.93
CA GLU A 101 9.91 -11.39 26.00
C GLU A 101 9.43 -12.22 27.21
N GLY A 102 8.73 -13.33 26.97
CA GLY A 102 8.30 -14.27 28.00
C GLY A 102 9.48 -14.85 28.77
N ASN A 103 10.47 -15.40 28.07
CA ASN A 103 11.68 -15.96 28.69
C ASN A 103 12.42 -14.93 29.54
N THR A 104 12.52 -13.70 29.03
CA THR A 104 13.17 -12.60 29.76
C THR A 104 12.41 -12.30 31.04
N ARG A 105 11.09 -12.12 30.95
CA ARG A 105 10.22 -11.84 32.11
C ARG A 105 10.31 -12.93 33.18
N ASP A 106 10.27 -14.20 32.78
CA ASP A 106 10.34 -15.33 33.69
C ASP A 106 11.71 -15.40 34.38
N SER A 107 12.79 -15.15 33.64
CA SER A 107 14.15 -15.08 34.20
C SER A 107 14.25 -14.01 35.30
N TYR A 108 13.72 -12.81 35.06
CA TYR A 108 13.68 -11.75 36.07
C TYR A 108 12.83 -12.12 37.29
N ARG A 109 11.68 -12.78 37.07
CA ARG A 109 10.80 -13.23 38.16
C ARG A 109 11.50 -14.26 39.05
N MET A 110 12.21 -15.21 38.45
CA MET A 110 12.98 -16.20 39.19
C MET A 110 14.11 -15.56 39.99
N ALA A 111 14.87 -14.64 39.38
CA ALA A 111 15.93 -13.90 40.07
C ALA A 111 15.40 -13.12 41.29
N TYR A 112 14.24 -12.49 41.17
CA TYR A 112 13.60 -11.77 42.26
C TYR A 112 13.17 -12.69 43.43
N ILE A 113 12.59 -13.86 43.11
CA ILE A 113 12.20 -14.85 44.13
C ILE A 113 13.44 -15.35 44.87
N MET A 114 14.49 -15.73 44.15
CA MET A 114 15.74 -16.19 44.76
C MET A 114 16.37 -15.12 45.66
N ALA A 115 16.31 -13.85 45.28
CA ALA A 115 16.84 -12.75 46.09
C ALA A 115 16.05 -12.48 47.38
N LYS A 116 14.78 -12.93 47.45
CA LYS A 116 13.91 -12.76 48.63
C LYS A 116 14.01 -13.89 49.65
N GLU A 117 14.56 -15.04 49.27
CA GLU A 117 14.76 -16.18 50.16
C GLU A 117 16.15 -16.18 50.84
N GLN A 118 16.92 -15.09 50.68
CA GLN A 118 18.13 -14.78 51.45
C GLN A 118 17.84 -13.79 52.58
#